data_AF-E1ZWL6-F1
#
_entry.id   AF-E1ZWL6-F1
#
_cell.length_a   1.000
_cell.length_b   1.000
_cell.length_c   1.000
_cell.angle_alpha   90.00
_cell.angle_beta   90.00
_cell.angle_gamma   90.00
#
_symmetry.space_group_name_H-M   'P 1'
#
loop_
_entity.id
_entity.type
_entity.pdbx_description
1 polymer ?
#
loop_
_entity_poly.entity_id
_entity_poly.type
_entity_poly.pdbx_seq_one_letter_code
_entity_poly.pdbx_strand_id
1 'polypeptide(L)'
;MTRCQEPQSYHAQTTMADSGKSSYEESRYGRTITCGMLPTLRELASRGCNNRGSVCLVPFNIEMDAAIHLQMTLLKAYCREMGIEVMSVSKEVIQAHLCPGGTDLSCVLVTKDDPFFLLKLPK
;
A
#
# COMPACT_ATOMS: atom_id res chain seq x y z
N MET A 1 -21.30 9.03 1.33
CA MET A 1 -19.95 9.34 0.84
C MET A 1 -19.35 10.37 1.76
N THR A 2 -18.52 9.94 2.69
CA THR A 2 -17.77 10.82 3.60
C THR A 2 -16.67 11.48 2.78
N ARG A 3 -16.63 12.82 2.73
CA ARG A 3 -15.50 13.51 2.10
C ARG A 3 -14.27 13.30 2.96
N CYS A 4 -13.12 13.04 2.33
CA CYS A 4 -11.80 13.19 2.92
C CYS A 4 -11.72 14.56 3.61
N GLN A 5 -11.82 14.58 4.93
CA GLN A 5 -11.54 15.78 5.73
C GLN A 5 -10.04 15.77 6.01
N GLU A 6 -9.36 16.86 5.66
CA GLU A 6 -7.97 17.03 6.07
C GLU A 6 -7.89 16.91 7.60
N PRO A 7 -6.98 16.08 8.14
CA PRO A 7 -6.79 16.02 9.58
C PRO A 7 -6.35 17.42 10.04
N GLN A 8 -7.14 18.06 10.91
CA GLN A 8 -6.62 19.19 11.68
C GLN A 8 -5.38 18.68 12.45
N SER A 9 -4.25 19.33 12.20
CA SER A 9 -2.96 18.99 12.79
C SER A 9 -3.04 19.00 14.32
N TYR A 10 -3.16 17.83 14.93
CA TYR A 10 -2.84 17.65 16.35
C TYR A 10 -1.38 17.22 16.42
N HIS A 11 -0.56 18.10 16.99
CA HIS A 11 0.86 17.90 17.24
C HIS A 11 1.02 16.77 18.27
N ALA A 12 1.08 15.51 17.83
CA ALA A 12 1.38 14.36 18.68
C ALA A 12 2.86 14.01 18.50
N GLN A 13 3.71 14.56 19.37
CA GLN A 13 5.03 13.98 19.61
C GLN A 13 4.84 12.65 20.33
N THR A 14 5.09 11.55 19.65
CA THR A 14 5.24 10.24 20.29
C THR A 14 6.38 9.51 19.61
N THR A 15 7.57 9.68 20.18
CA THR A 15 8.76 8.88 19.88
C THR A 15 8.53 7.47 20.38
N MET A 16 8.20 6.54 19.49
CA MET A 16 8.38 5.10 19.71
C MET A 16 9.53 4.65 18.82
N ALA A 17 10.67 4.34 19.44
CA ALA A 17 11.73 3.62 18.76
C ALA A 17 11.24 2.17 18.55
N ASP A 18 11.03 1.78 17.29
CA ASP A 18 10.78 0.39 16.93
C ASP A 18 11.67 -0.01 15.76
N SER A 19 12.55 -0.95 16.06
CA SER A 19 13.55 -1.51 15.17
C SER A 19 12.88 -2.54 14.26
N GLY A 20 12.33 -2.07 13.15
CA GLY A 20 11.75 -2.92 12.09
C GLY A 20 12.06 -2.35 10.72
N LYS A 21 13.33 -2.40 10.29
CA LYS A 21 13.70 -2.09 8.90
C LYS A 21 13.15 -3.18 7.99
N SER A 22 11.97 -2.97 7.42
CA SER A 22 11.57 -3.65 6.17
C SER A 22 10.84 -2.71 5.20
N SER A 23 11.01 -1.40 5.35
CA SER A 23 10.79 -0.50 4.21
C SER A 23 11.94 -0.72 3.25
N TYR A 24 11.73 -1.56 2.24
CA TYR A 24 12.61 -1.62 1.10
C TYR A 24 12.33 -0.34 0.29
N GLU A 25 12.96 0.77 0.69
CA GLU A 25 12.97 2.04 -0.05
C GLU A 25 13.82 1.86 -1.31
N GLU A 26 13.30 1.07 -2.24
CA GLU A 26 13.88 0.98 -3.56
C GLU A 26 13.27 2.10 -4.39
N SER A 27 13.89 3.28 -4.33
CA SER A 27 13.59 4.46 -5.17
C SER A 27 13.97 4.22 -6.64
N ARG A 28 13.57 3.07 -7.20
CA ARG A 28 13.67 2.82 -8.63
C ARG A 28 12.71 3.80 -9.33
N TYR A 29 13.28 4.87 -9.88
CA TYR A 29 12.63 5.84 -10.79
C TYR A 29 11.62 6.80 -10.13
N GLY A 30 11.94 7.40 -8.97
CA GLY A 30 11.06 8.43 -8.37
C GLY A 30 9.74 7.86 -7.85
N ARG A 31 9.82 6.70 -7.21
CA ARG A 31 8.67 5.93 -6.77
C ARG A 31 8.94 5.28 -5.42
N THR A 32 7.90 5.21 -4.60
CA THR A 32 7.94 4.46 -3.34
C THR A 32 7.05 3.23 -3.47
N ILE A 33 7.63 2.06 -3.15
CA ILE A 33 6.92 0.79 -3.04
C ILE A 33 6.85 0.45 -1.57
N THR A 34 5.65 0.22 -1.05
CA THR A 34 5.42 -0.20 0.32
C THR A 34 4.78 -1.56 0.32
N CYS A 35 5.46 -2.55 0.89
CA CYS A 35 5.01 -3.94 0.92
C CYS A 35 4.40 -4.28 2.28
N GLY A 36 3.29 -5.02 2.25
CA GLY A 36 2.62 -5.49 3.45
C GLY A 36 1.61 -4.51 4.04
N MET A 37 0.74 -5.03 4.89
CA MET A 37 -0.45 -4.32 5.35
C MET A 37 -0.11 -3.20 6.32
N LEU A 38 0.66 -3.50 7.36
CA LEU A 38 1.02 -2.52 8.37
C LEU A 38 1.86 -1.37 7.80
N PRO A 39 2.90 -1.61 6.97
CA PRO A 39 3.62 -0.53 6.30
C PRO A 39 2.70 0.30 5.39
N THR A 40 1.82 -0.34 4.62
CA THR A 40 0.86 0.35 3.74
C THR A 40 -0.06 1.29 4.53
N LEU A 41 -0.63 0.82 5.64
CA LEU A 41 -1.51 1.65 6.47
C LEU A 41 -0.78 2.83 7.11
N ARG A 42 0.49 2.65 7.52
CA ARG A 42 1.32 3.74 8.04
C ARG A 42 1.58 4.82 6.99
N GLU A 43 1.88 4.40 5.76
CA GLU A 43 2.10 5.34 4.64
C GLU A 43 0.81 6.07 4.23
N LEU A 44 -0.33 5.39 4.24
CA LEU A 44 -1.62 6.03 3.98
C LEU A 44 -1.96 7.06 5.07
N ALA A 45 -1.67 6.75 6.34
CA ALA A 45 -1.88 7.67 7.45
C ALA A 45 -0.97 8.90 7.37
N SER A 46 0.28 8.76 6.89
CA SER A 46 1.24 9.87 6.79
C SER A 46 0.87 10.86 5.66
N ARG A 47 0.26 10.36 4.57
CA ARG A 47 -0.14 11.18 3.40
C ARG A 47 -1.46 11.90 3.56
N GLY A 48 -2.32 11.46 4.48
CA GLY A 48 -3.67 11.98 4.63
C GLY A 48 -4.47 11.89 3.33
N CYS A 49 -4.89 13.03 2.80
CA CYS A 49 -5.74 13.11 1.61
C CYS A 49 -4.96 13.16 0.28
N ASN A 50 -3.63 13.23 0.33
CA ASN A 50 -2.79 13.35 -0.87
C ASN A 50 -2.39 11.99 -1.45
N ASN A 51 -3.39 11.26 -1.97
CA ASN A 51 -3.19 9.91 -2.49
C ASN A 51 -3.29 9.81 -4.03
N ARG A 52 -3.30 10.96 -4.72
CA ARG A 52 -3.37 10.99 -6.19
C ARG A 52 -2.22 10.19 -6.82
N GLY A 53 -2.55 9.41 -7.84
CA GLY A 53 -1.57 8.60 -8.56
C GLY A 53 -1.10 7.34 -7.81
N SER A 54 -1.63 7.07 -6.62
CA SER A 54 -1.30 5.86 -5.87
C SER A 54 -2.13 4.67 -6.35
N VAL A 55 -1.51 3.49 -6.33
CA VAL A 55 -2.15 2.23 -6.70
C VAL A 55 -1.90 1.22 -5.58
N CYS A 56 -2.96 0.58 -5.11
CA CYS A 56 -2.91 -0.51 -4.15
C CYS A 56 -3.07 -1.83 -4.91
N LEU A 57 -2.03 -2.65 -4.89
CA LEU A 57 -2.02 -3.99 -5.46
C LEU A 57 -2.34 -5.00 -4.35
N VAL A 58 -3.27 -5.90 -4.64
CA VAL A 58 -3.69 -6.96 -3.71
C VAL A 58 -3.51 -8.33 -4.37
N PRO A 59 -2.94 -9.32 -3.68
CA PRO A 59 -2.79 -10.66 -4.22
C PRO A 59 -4.16 -11.28 -4.52
N PHE A 60 -4.29 -11.95 -5.66
CA PHE A 60 -5.35 -12.93 -5.90
C PHE A 60 -4.83 -14.35 -5.61
N ASN A 61 -5.73 -15.30 -5.34
CA ASN A 61 -5.40 -16.72 -5.06
C ASN A 61 -4.54 -16.97 -3.81
N ILE A 62 -4.77 -16.22 -2.74
CA ILE A 62 -4.24 -16.56 -1.40
C ILE A 62 -5.31 -17.25 -0.56
N GLU A 63 -4.93 -18.29 0.18
CA GLU A 63 -5.76 -18.78 1.29
C GLU A 63 -5.93 -17.65 2.29
N MET A 64 -7.18 -17.27 2.53
CA MET A 64 -7.53 -16.21 3.47
C MET A 64 -8.40 -16.80 4.57
N ASP A 65 -7.95 -16.71 5.81
CA ASP A 65 -8.86 -16.86 6.94
C ASP A 65 -9.85 -15.68 6.98
N ALA A 66 -10.89 -15.79 7.81
CA ALA A 66 -11.92 -14.79 7.91
C ALA A 66 -11.38 -13.40 8.33
N ALA A 67 -10.32 -13.35 9.14
CA ALA A 67 -9.71 -12.11 9.60
C ALA A 67 -8.94 -11.42 8.46
N ILE A 68 -8.14 -12.18 7.70
CA ILE A 68 -7.41 -11.69 6.53
C ILE A 68 -8.39 -11.20 5.46
N HIS A 69 -9.48 -11.94 5.22
CA HIS A 69 -10.50 -11.52 4.27
C HIS A 69 -11.15 -10.19 4.70
N LEU A 70 -11.48 -10.03 5.98
CA LEU A 70 -12.02 -8.77 6.49
C LEU A 70 -11.01 -7.62 6.33
N GLN A 71 -9.76 -7.82 6.75
CA GLN A 71 -8.69 -6.82 6.62
C GLN A 71 -8.50 -6.38 5.16
N MET A 72 -8.46 -7.34 4.24
CA MET A 72 -8.32 -7.09 2.82
C MET A 72 -9.53 -6.32 2.26
N THR A 73 -10.74 -6.66 2.70
CA THR A 73 -11.97 -5.98 2.29
C THR A 73 -11.97 -4.53 2.76
N LEU A 74 -11.59 -4.29 4.01
CA LEU A 74 -11.49 -2.94 4.59
C LEU A 74 -10.43 -2.11 3.87
N LEU A 75 -9.25 -2.67 3.60
CA LEU A 75 -8.20 -1.98 2.85
C LEU A 75 -8.68 -1.58 1.45
N LYS A 76 -9.32 -2.50 0.72
CA LYS A 76 -9.86 -2.23 -0.62
C LYS A 76 -10.92 -1.12 -0.58
N ALA A 77 -11.79 -1.14 0.41
CA ALA A 77 -12.82 -0.12 0.59
C ALA A 77 -12.19 1.26 0.89
N TYR A 78 -11.25 1.30 1.82
CA TYR A 78 -10.52 2.52 2.18
C TYR A 78 -9.78 3.11 0.97
N CYS A 79 -9.01 2.31 0.25
CA CYS A 79 -8.30 2.77 -0.94
C CYS A 79 -9.26 3.40 -1.97
N ARG A 80 -10.40 2.76 -2.23
CA ARG A 80 -11.42 3.30 -3.14
C ARG A 80 -12.04 4.60 -2.63
N GLU A 81 -12.29 4.71 -1.33
CA GLU A 81 -12.80 5.95 -0.71
C GLU A 81 -11.80 7.11 -0.83
N MET A 82 -10.51 6.82 -0.72
CA MET A 82 -9.42 7.81 -0.86
C MET A 82 -9.01 8.10 -2.30
N GLY A 83 -9.69 7.52 -3.31
CA GLY A 83 -9.36 7.70 -4.72
C GLY A 83 -8.09 6.98 -5.17
N ILE A 84 -7.67 5.95 -4.44
CA ILE A 84 -6.55 5.06 -4.78
C ILE A 84 -7.06 3.93 -5.66
N GLU A 85 -6.39 3.69 -6.78
CA GLU A 85 -6.74 2.59 -7.67
C GLU A 85 -6.39 1.25 -7.00
N VAL A 86 -7.30 0.28 -7.07
CA VAL A 86 -7.09 -1.06 -6.51
C VAL A 86 -7.03 -2.09 -7.63
N MET A 87 -5.91 -2.79 -7.75
CA MET A 87 -5.75 -3.87 -8.75
C MET A 87 -5.39 -5.19 -8.08
N SER A 88 -5.97 -6.27 -8.57
CA SER A 88 -5.59 -7.62 -8.18
C SER A 88 -4.43 -8.11 -9.05
N VAL A 89 -3.40 -8.69 -8.44
CA VAL A 89 -2.22 -9.26 -9.13
C VAL A 89 -1.84 -10.58 -8.48
N SER A 90 -1.06 -11.45 -9.16
CA SER A 90 -0.69 -12.71 -8.54
C SER A 90 0.34 -12.50 -7.43
N LYS A 91 0.37 -13.38 -6.43
CA LYS A 91 1.34 -13.31 -5.33
C LYS A 91 2.77 -13.44 -5.87
N GLU A 92 2.97 -14.25 -6.90
CA GLU A 92 4.25 -14.49 -7.56
C GLU A 92 4.77 -13.23 -8.23
N VAL A 93 3.88 -12.46 -8.88
CA VAL A 93 4.25 -11.17 -9.49
C VAL A 93 4.68 -10.16 -8.43
N ILE A 94 3.93 -10.08 -7.32
CA ILE A 94 4.30 -9.23 -6.17
C ILE A 94 5.69 -9.61 -5.66
N GLN A 95 5.91 -10.88 -5.38
CA GLN A 95 7.15 -11.37 -4.80
C GLN A 95 8.35 -11.16 -5.73
N ALA A 96 8.19 -11.43 -7.02
CA ALA A 96 9.30 -11.36 -7.98
C ALA A 96 9.69 -9.93 -8.36
N HIS A 97 8.72 -9.00 -8.44
CA HIS A 97 8.94 -7.69 -9.07
C HIS A 97 8.79 -6.48 -8.14
N LEU A 98 8.09 -6.64 -7.02
CA LEU A 98 7.75 -5.52 -6.13
C LEU A 98 8.36 -5.66 -4.75
N CYS A 99 8.31 -6.87 -4.19
CA CYS A 99 8.74 -7.16 -2.83
C CYS A 99 9.70 -8.36 -2.80
N PRO A 100 10.86 -8.29 -3.50
CA PRO A 100 11.82 -9.39 -3.51
C PRO A 100 12.35 -9.63 -2.10
N GLY A 101 12.12 -10.85 -1.58
CA GLY A 101 12.50 -11.21 -0.20
C GLY A 101 11.59 -10.64 0.89
N GLY A 102 10.47 -10.00 0.53
CA GLY A 102 9.49 -9.51 1.49
C GLY A 102 8.77 -10.65 2.21
N THR A 103 8.56 -10.50 3.52
CA THR A 103 7.86 -11.49 4.36
C THR A 103 6.35 -11.29 4.33
N ASP A 104 5.88 -10.05 4.21
CA ASP A 104 4.47 -9.71 4.10
C ASP A 104 4.12 -9.31 2.65
N LEU A 105 3.35 -10.19 1.99
CA LEU A 105 2.88 -10.02 0.62
C LEU A 105 1.35 -9.79 0.57
N SER A 106 0.75 -9.38 1.69
CA SER A 106 -0.70 -9.16 1.80
C SER A 106 -1.20 -8.02 0.92
N CYS A 107 -0.40 -6.97 0.69
CA CYS A 107 -0.69 -5.92 -0.28
C CYS A 107 0.58 -5.17 -0.65
N VAL A 108 0.51 -4.36 -1.70
CA VAL A 108 1.57 -3.43 -2.09
C VAL A 108 0.96 -2.07 -2.41
N LEU A 109 1.42 -1.01 -1.76
CA LEU A 109 1.12 0.35 -2.16
C LEU A 109 2.25 0.88 -3.03
N VAL A 110 1.89 1.32 -4.24
CA VAL A 110 2.80 1.97 -5.17
C VAL A 110 2.38 3.43 -5.27
N THR A 111 3.22 4.33 -4.79
CA THR A 111 2.95 5.77 -4.87
C THR A 111 3.80 6.35 -6.00
N LYS A 112 3.13 6.91 -7.02
CA LYS A 112 3.78 7.42 -8.23
C LYS A 112 4.14 8.90 -8.09
N ASP A 113 5.25 9.26 -8.72
CA ASP A 113 5.37 10.48 -9.51
C ASP A 113 5.26 10.22 -11.05
N ASP A 114 5.31 8.96 -11.53
CA ASP A 114 5.30 8.58 -12.97
C ASP A 114 4.11 7.68 -13.41
N PRO A 115 3.28 8.09 -14.39
CA PRO A 115 2.09 7.35 -14.85
C PRO A 115 2.32 6.00 -15.56
N PHE A 116 3.51 5.65 -16.07
CA PHE A 116 3.65 4.51 -17.00
C PHE A 116 3.94 3.13 -16.37
N PHE A 117 4.07 3.02 -15.04
CA PHE A 117 4.51 1.78 -14.38
C PHE A 117 3.56 0.56 -14.56
N LEU A 118 2.24 0.77 -14.53
CA LEU A 118 1.26 -0.34 -14.62
C LEU A 118 1.26 -1.05 -15.98
N LEU A 119 1.84 -0.43 -17.01
CA LEU A 119 2.00 -1.04 -18.33
C LEU A 119 3.13 -2.07 -18.38
N LYS A 120 4.00 -2.11 -17.35
CA LYS A 120 5.17 -3.00 -17.30
C LYS A 120 4.96 -4.23 -16.41
N LEU A 121 3.88 -4.30 -15.64
CA LEU A 121 3.59 -5.49 -14.83
C LEU A 121 2.91 -6.56 -15.71
N PRO A 122 3.39 -7.81 -15.68
CA PRO A 122 2.67 -8.92 -16.29
C PRO A 122 1.31 -9.11 -15.60
N LYS A 123 0.26 -9.35 -16.38
CA LYS A 123 -1.11 -9.60 -15.89
C LYS A 123 -1.26 -11.01 -15.34
#